data_AF-A0A2N2MPG5-F1
#
_entry.id   AF-A0A2N2MPG5-F1
#
_cell.length_a   1.000
_cell.length_b   1.000
_cell.length_c   1.000
_cell.angle_alpha   90.00
_cell.angle_beta   90.00
_cell.angle_gamma   90.00
#
_symmetry.space_group_name_H-M   'P 1'
#
loop_
_entity.id
_entity.type
_entity.pdbx_description
1 polymer ?
#
loop_
_entity_poly.entity_id
_entity_poly.type
_entity_poly.pdbx_seq_one_letter_code
_entity_poly.pdbx_strand_id
1 'polypeptide(L)'
;WKLIGVLLANWLAVAFAFMINDVEDAEDDALTPHKCRRNPIAARDLSPFTGRLMSFGVAAGSALVYSTLGKTTFLLGMITLLISFLYSWKPVRLKNIAFVDFFTHGFMLSGLQFLTGYFAFDPAPFVHWIFPFLFIFCISCYGEMFNEMRDLDGDLKAGLKHTAAVLGTKVTARLMGAMIVLAVISGIMTAFVIRLFAFWVLWLVFVLSLIFILPAVIRIRWNQNGIAMQESFQKPLEYAAAIALGRHFSWPWATQHVLPWLAAFRLLI
;
A
#
# COMPACT_ATOMS: atom_id res chain seq x y z
N TRP A 1 -19.87 5.17 -10.71
CA TRP A 1 -19.04 4.10 -11.32
C TRP A 1 -17.54 4.42 -11.26
N LYS A 2 -17.10 5.67 -11.43
CA LYS A 2 -15.67 6.06 -11.37
C LYS A 2 -14.91 5.49 -10.15
N LEU A 3 -15.50 5.59 -8.95
CA LEU A 3 -14.92 5.02 -7.73
C LEU A 3 -14.63 3.52 -7.86
N ILE A 4 -15.62 2.74 -8.33
CA ILE A 4 -15.49 1.30 -8.54
C ILE A 4 -14.41 1.03 -9.59
N GLY A 5 -14.39 1.81 -10.68
CA GLY A 5 -13.39 1.68 -11.74
C GLY A 5 -11.97 1.93 -11.23
N VAL A 6 -11.74 3.00 -10.46
CA VAL A 6 -10.43 3.30 -9.84
C VAL A 6 -10.01 2.16 -8.91
N LEU A 7 -10.89 1.72 -8.01
CA LEU A 7 -10.57 0.67 -7.05
C LEU A 7 -10.18 -0.64 -7.77
N LEU A 8 -10.96 -1.02 -8.78
CA LEU A 8 -10.67 -2.20 -9.59
C LEU A 8 -9.35 -2.05 -10.35
N ALA A 9 -9.13 -0.92 -11.04
CA ALA A 9 -7.90 -0.68 -11.80
C ALA A 9 -6.66 -0.70 -10.91
N ASN A 10 -6.72 -0.03 -9.75
CA ASN A 10 -5.65 0.00 -8.75
C ASN A 10 -5.38 -1.40 -8.19
N TRP A 11 -6.41 -2.16 -7.82
CA TRP A 11 -6.24 -3.55 -7.34
C TRP A 11 -5.60 -4.45 -8.40
N LEU A 12 -6.02 -4.35 -9.65
CA LEU A 12 -5.39 -5.09 -10.76
C LEU A 12 -3.94 -4.65 -10.97
N ALA A 13 -3.62 -3.35 -10.86
CA ALA A 13 -2.25 -2.86 -10.99
C ALA A 13 -1.33 -3.37 -9.86
N VAL A 14 -1.83 -3.40 -8.63
CA VAL A 14 -1.12 -3.97 -7.47
C VAL A 14 -0.96 -5.49 -7.64
N ALA A 15 -2.01 -6.19 -8.05
CA ALA A 15 -1.94 -7.62 -8.35
C ALA A 15 -0.89 -7.92 -9.43
N PHE A 16 -0.86 -7.13 -10.51
CA PHE A 16 0.17 -7.22 -11.53
C PHE A 16 1.59 -7.05 -10.95
N ALA A 17 1.81 -6.04 -10.11
CA ALA A 17 3.12 -5.78 -9.49
C ALA A 17 3.64 -6.99 -8.71
N PHE A 18 2.77 -7.64 -7.91
CA PHE A 18 3.15 -8.86 -7.18
C PHE A 18 3.28 -10.07 -8.09
N MET A 19 2.40 -10.25 -9.07
CA MET A 19 2.47 -11.38 -10.00
C MET A 19 3.74 -11.36 -10.84
N ILE A 20 4.13 -10.20 -11.39
CA ILE A 20 5.38 -10.10 -12.15
C ILE A 20 6.60 -10.23 -11.23
N ASN A 21 6.50 -9.75 -9.97
CA ASN A 21 7.54 -10.00 -8.98
C ASN A 21 7.75 -11.50 -8.74
N ASP A 22 6.67 -12.27 -8.53
CA ASP A 22 6.75 -13.71 -8.32
C ASP A 22 7.33 -14.45 -9.53
N VAL A 23 7.05 -13.99 -10.75
CA VAL A 23 7.65 -14.53 -11.99
C VAL A 23 9.16 -14.28 -12.01
N GLU A 24 9.59 -13.05 -11.76
CA GLU A 24 11.01 -12.67 -11.87
C GLU A 24 11.84 -13.20 -10.70
N ASP A 25 11.27 -13.31 -9.50
CA ASP A 25 11.95 -13.80 -8.30
C ASP A 25 11.84 -15.32 -8.11
N ALA A 26 11.14 -16.06 -8.98
CA ALA A 26 10.84 -17.49 -8.77
C ALA A 26 12.06 -18.36 -8.44
N GLU A 27 13.19 -18.13 -9.11
CA GLU A 27 14.44 -18.85 -8.86
C GLU A 27 15.04 -18.52 -7.49
N ASP A 28 15.02 -17.24 -7.09
CA ASP A 28 15.53 -16.75 -5.81
C ASP A 28 14.62 -17.26 -4.66
N ASP A 29 13.30 -17.21 -4.85
CA ASP A 29 12.29 -17.65 -3.89
C ASP A 29 12.32 -19.16 -3.65
N ALA A 30 12.70 -19.95 -4.67
CA ALA A 30 12.83 -21.41 -4.55
C ALA A 30 13.91 -21.83 -3.53
N LEU A 31 14.90 -20.97 -3.27
CA LEU A 31 15.98 -21.22 -2.30
C LEU A 31 15.52 -21.08 -0.85
N THR A 32 14.38 -20.42 -0.60
CA THR A 32 13.90 -20.12 0.74
C THR A 32 12.56 -20.82 1.01
N PRO A 33 12.47 -21.78 1.95
CA PRO A 33 11.28 -22.61 2.10
C PRO A 33 9.96 -21.86 2.30
N HIS A 34 9.96 -20.75 3.04
CA HIS A 34 8.73 -19.96 3.27
C HIS A 34 8.34 -19.13 2.05
N LYS A 35 9.30 -18.63 1.25
CA LYS A 35 9.04 -17.89 0.01
C LYS A 35 8.56 -18.82 -1.10
N CYS A 36 9.21 -19.98 -1.23
CA CYS A 36 8.81 -21.05 -2.15
C CYS A 36 7.35 -21.47 -1.96
N ARG A 37 6.87 -21.67 -0.72
CA ARG A 37 5.46 -22.03 -0.46
C ARG A 37 4.44 -20.93 -0.84
N ARG A 38 4.87 -19.66 -0.85
CA ARG A 38 3.99 -18.52 -1.16
C ARG A 38 3.94 -18.24 -2.66
N ASN A 39 5.05 -18.42 -3.36
CA ASN A 39 5.18 -18.15 -4.78
C ASN A 39 4.86 -19.43 -5.58
N PRO A 40 3.71 -19.51 -6.28
CA PRO A 40 3.30 -20.72 -7.00
C PRO A 40 4.22 -21.08 -8.18
N ILE A 41 5.01 -20.13 -8.67
CA ILE A 41 5.98 -20.36 -9.75
C ILE A 41 7.25 -20.99 -9.17
N ALA A 42 7.71 -20.50 -8.02
CA ALA A 42 8.82 -21.10 -7.27
C ALA A 42 8.48 -22.54 -6.80
N ALA A 43 7.23 -22.76 -6.37
CA ALA A 43 6.72 -24.08 -5.98
C ALA A 43 6.54 -25.06 -7.16
N ARG A 44 6.65 -24.57 -8.41
CA ARG A 44 6.37 -25.32 -9.65
C ARG A 44 4.91 -25.73 -9.86
N ASP A 45 3.99 -25.11 -9.13
CA ASP A 45 2.53 -25.26 -9.36
C ASP A 45 2.09 -24.56 -10.65
N LEU A 46 2.82 -23.50 -11.06
CA LEU A 46 2.61 -22.77 -12.30
C LEU A 46 3.94 -22.63 -13.07
N SER A 47 3.88 -22.75 -14.40
CA SER A 47 5.05 -22.48 -15.24
C SER A 47 5.36 -20.97 -15.28
N PRO A 48 6.64 -20.56 -15.40
CA PRO A 48 7.01 -19.15 -15.55
C PRO A 48 6.33 -18.46 -16.75
N PHE A 49 6.16 -19.19 -17.86
CA PHE A 49 5.46 -18.70 -19.04
C PHE A 49 3.99 -18.38 -18.74
N THR A 50 3.28 -19.31 -18.09
CA THR A 50 1.89 -19.11 -17.68
C THR A 50 1.76 -17.94 -16.70
N GLY A 51 2.64 -17.89 -15.69
CA GLY A 51 2.65 -16.79 -14.71
C GLY A 51 2.85 -15.43 -15.38
N ARG A 52 3.79 -15.34 -16.33
CA ARG A 52 4.03 -14.11 -17.10
C ARG A 52 2.82 -13.73 -17.95
N LEU A 53 2.24 -14.67 -18.70
CA LEU A 53 1.06 -14.42 -19.52
C LEU A 53 -0.12 -13.92 -18.68
N MET A 54 -0.39 -14.55 -17.53
CA MET A 54 -1.43 -14.12 -16.61
C MET A 54 -1.16 -12.73 -16.04
N SER A 55 0.09 -12.44 -15.63
CA SER A 55 0.47 -11.13 -15.11
C SER A 55 0.21 -10.01 -16.12
N PHE A 56 0.60 -10.20 -17.39
CA PHE A 56 0.34 -9.22 -18.44
C PHE A 56 -1.15 -9.13 -18.81
N GLY A 57 -1.91 -10.23 -18.71
CA GLY A 57 -3.36 -10.19 -18.84
C GLY A 57 -4.03 -9.31 -17.77
N VAL A 58 -3.57 -9.41 -16.52
CA VAL A 58 -4.03 -8.56 -15.41
C VAL A 58 -3.62 -7.09 -15.64
N ALA A 59 -2.40 -6.84 -16.11
CA ALA A 59 -1.96 -5.48 -16.49
C ALA A 59 -2.82 -4.89 -17.61
N ALA A 60 -3.13 -5.66 -18.65
CA ALA A 60 -3.99 -5.24 -19.74
C ALA A 60 -5.41 -4.93 -19.27
N GLY A 61 -5.96 -5.75 -18.36
CA GLY A 61 -7.24 -5.50 -17.70
C GLY A 61 -7.23 -4.19 -16.90
N SER A 62 -6.17 -3.93 -16.13
CA SER A 62 -5.99 -2.67 -15.40
C SER A 62 -5.94 -1.47 -16.35
N ALA A 63 -5.12 -1.54 -17.41
CA ALA A 63 -5.00 -0.49 -18.43
C ALA A 63 -6.33 -0.20 -19.13
N LEU A 64 -7.11 -1.24 -19.45
CA LEU A 64 -8.43 -1.10 -20.05
C LEU A 64 -9.38 -0.34 -19.11
N VAL A 65 -9.41 -0.67 -17.82
CA VAL A 65 -10.26 0.06 -16.86
C VAL A 65 -9.78 1.51 -16.71
N TYR A 66 -8.47 1.74 -16.58
CA TYR A 66 -7.90 3.10 -16.53
C TYR A 66 -8.28 3.95 -17.75
N SER A 67 -8.35 3.35 -18.95
CA SER A 67 -8.71 4.07 -20.18
C SER A 67 -10.11 4.71 -20.13
N THR A 68 -10.99 4.18 -19.29
CA THR A 68 -12.35 4.71 -19.11
C THR A 68 -12.41 5.89 -18.13
N LEU A 69 -11.37 6.10 -17.29
CA LEU A 69 -11.41 7.02 -16.14
C LEU A 69 -10.89 8.43 -16.45
N GLY A 70 -10.58 8.74 -17.71
CA GLY A 70 -10.07 10.02 -18.17
C GLY A 70 -8.58 9.99 -18.53
N LYS A 71 -8.15 10.96 -19.35
CA LYS A 71 -6.80 10.97 -19.95
C LYS A 71 -5.67 11.00 -18.92
N THR A 72 -5.80 11.86 -17.89
CA THR A 72 -4.79 11.99 -16.83
C THR A 72 -4.67 10.72 -16.01
N THR A 73 -5.81 10.15 -15.58
CA THR A 73 -5.87 8.89 -14.85
C THR A 73 -5.29 7.75 -15.66
N PHE A 74 -5.59 7.68 -16.96
CA PHE A 74 -5.01 6.69 -17.85
C PHE A 74 -3.48 6.80 -17.92
N LEU A 75 -2.95 7.99 -18.14
CA LEU A 75 -1.50 8.21 -18.18
C LEU A 75 -0.82 7.80 -16.88
N LEU A 76 -1.37 8.22 -15.73
CA LEU A 76 -0.85 7.85 -14.41
C LEU A 76 -0.92 6.34 -14.19
N GLY A 77 -2.03 5.69 -14.57
CA GLY A 77 -2.19 4.24 -14.50
C GLY A 77 -1.17 3.48 -15.34
N MET A 78 -0.89 3.96 -16.56
CA MET A 78 0.16 3.38 -17.41
C MET A 78 1.56 3.55 -16.82
N ILE A 79 1.85 4.70 -16.20
CA ILE A 79 3.10 4.92 -15.47
C ILE A 79 3.21 3.95 -14.29
N THR A 80 2.12 3.72 -13.54
CA THR A 80 2.09 2.73 -12.46
C THR A 80 2.45 1.34 -12.98
N LEU A 81 1.81 0.88 -14.06
CA LEU A 81 2.09 -0.44 -14.64
C LEU A 81 3.53 -0.54 -15.15
N LEU A 82 4.06 0.51 -15.79
CA LEU A 82 5.44 0.53 -16.26
C LEU A 82 6.43 0.42 -15.09
N ILE A 83 6.23 1.21 -14.04
CA ILE A 83 7.10 1.16 -12.85
C ILE A 83 6.98 -0.20 -12.16
N SER A 84 5.77 -0.77 -12.04
CA SER A 84 5.57 -2.11 -11.49
C SER A 84 6.35 -3.18 -12.23
N PHE A 85 6.41 -3.09 -13.56
CA PHE A 85 7.20 -3.99 -14.38
C PHE A 85 8.71 -3.78 -14.15
N LEU A 86 9.19 -2.55 -14.28
CA LEU A 86 10.61 -2.21 -14.15
C LEU A 86 11.16 -2.47 -12.74
N TYR A 87 10.30 -2.42 -11.72
CA TYR A 87 10.64 -2.71 -10.34
C TYR A 87 11.25 -4.11 -10.18
N SER A 88 10.65 -5.11 -10.84
CA SER A 88 10.99 -6.52 -10.67
C SER A 88 11.78 -7.10 -11.84
N TRP A 89 11.59 -6.58 -13.05
CA TRP A 89 12.16 -7.15 -14.28
C TRP A 89 13.69 -7.25 -14.21
N LYS A 90 14.24 -8.48 -14.24
CA LYS A 90 15.66 -8.77 -13.95
C LYS A 90 16.69 -7.84 -14.64
N PRO A 91 16.54 -7.47 -15.93
CA PRO A 91 17.49 -6.58 -16.60
C PRO A 91 17.59 -5.17 -16.01
N VAL A 92 16.53 -4.67 -15.35
CA VAL A 92 16.50 -3.33 -14.75
C VAL A 92 16.45 -3.41 -13.23
N ARG A 93 15.47 -4.14 -12.69
CA ARG A 93 15.26 -4.47 -11.27
C ARG A 93 15.44 -3.25 -10.36
N LEU A 94 14.58 -2.24 -10.51
CA LEU A 94 14.70 -0.96 -9.77
C LEU A 94 14.76 -1.13 -8.25
N LYS A 95 14.15 -2.19 -7.72
CA LYS A 95 14.23 -2.57 -6.30
C LYS A 95 15.64 -2.88 -5.78
N ASN A 96 16.61 -3.02 -6.68
CA ASN A 96 18.01 -3.30 -6.37
C ASN A 96 18.93 -2.09 -6.59
N ILE A 97 18.36 -0.89 -6.74
CA ILE A 97 19.11 0.35 -6.94
C ILE A 97 18.81 1.26 -5.76
N ALA A 98 19.84 1.52 -4.93
CA ALA A 98 19.72 2.41 -3.79
C ALA A 98 19.09 3.76 -4.15
N PHE A 99 18.26 4.26 -3.22
CA PHE A 99 17.31 5.35 -3.33
C PHE A 99 16.15 5.08 -4.29
N VAL A 100 16.41 4.50 -5.46
CA VAL A 100 15.37 4.26 -6.46
C VAL A 100 14.36 3.24 -5.97
N ASP A 101 14.81 2.21 -5.26
CA ASP A 101 13.97 1.19 -4.60
C ASP A 101 12.79 1.76 -3.81
N PHE A 102 13.02 2.45 -2.69
CA PHE A 102 11.95 2.91 -1.82
C PHE A 102 11.12 4.02 -2.46
N PHE A 103 11.72 4.86 -3.32
CA PHE A 103 10.97 5.88 -4.07
C PHE A 103 10.00 5.22 -5.05
N THR A 104 10.48 4.26 -5.85
CA THR A 104 9.65 3.56 -6.84
C THR A 104 8.60 2.71 -6.16
N HIS A 105 8.93 2.04 -5.06
CA HIS A 105 7.97 1.34 -4.20
C HIS A 105 6.88 2.30 -3.68
N GLY A 106 7.29 3.45 -3.14
CA GLY A 106 6.39 4.49 -2.67
C GLY A 106 5.41 4.96 -3.73
N PHE A 107 5.89 5.22 -4.96
CA PHE A 107 5.03 5.60 -6.07
C PHE A 107 4.11 4.45 -6.51
N MET A 108 4.65 3.24 -6.67
CA MET A 108 3.96 2.07 -7.20
C MET A 108 2.79 1.61 -6.32
N LEU A 109 3.00 1.54 -5.00
CA LEU A 109 2.02 0.96 -4.07
C LEU A 109 1.18 1.99 -3.32
N SER A 110 1.52 3.29 -3.38
CA SER A 110 0.72 4.32 -2.71
C SER A 110 0.53 5.59 -3.54
N GLY A 111 1.61 6.26 -3.94
CA GLY A 111 1.56 7.59 -4.53
C GLY A 111 0.74 7.64 -5.82
N LEU A 112 1.08 6.83 -6.82
CA LEU A 112 0.37 6.81 -8.09
C LEU A 112 -1.04 6.21 -7.94
N GLN A 113 -1.26 5.26 -7.04
CA GLN A 113 -2.58 4.71 -6.72
C GLN A 113 -3.53 5.80 -6.19
N PHE A 114 -3.00 6.72 -5.38
CA PHE A 114 -3.75 7.88 -4.92
C PHE A 114 -3.98 8.89 -6.03
N LEU A 115 -2.96 9.19 -6.84
CA LEU A 115 -3.10 10.16 -7.92
C LEU A 115 -4.08 9.69 -9.00
N THR A 116 -4.12 8.40 -9.36
CA THR A 116 -5.14 7.84 -10.26
C THR A 116 -6.54 8.02 -9.67
N GLY A 117 -6.69 7.78 -8.36
CA GLY A 117 -7.95 8.02 -7.67
C GLY A 117 -8.36 9.48 -7.67
N TYR A 118 -7.44 10.38 -7.32
CA TYR A 118 -7.69 11.81 -7.26
C TYR A 118 -8.07 12.40 -8.62
N PHE A 119 -7.27 12.14 -9.67
CA PHE A 119 -7.48 12.70 -11.01
C PHE A 119 -8.60 12.02 -11.80
N ALA A 120 -9.17 10.90 -11.33
CA ALA A 120 -10.41 10.36 -11.89
C ALA A 120 -11.62 11.24 -11.57
N PHE A 121 -11.56 12.00 -10.47
CA PHE A 121 -12.59 12.97 -10.06
C PHE A 121 -12.16 14.40 -10.40
N ASP A 122 -12.93 15.39 -9.94
CA ASP A 122 -12.71 16.79 -10.28
C ASP A 122 -11.44 17.33 -9.59
N PRO A 123 -10.49 17.91 -10.35
CA PRO A 123 -9.25 18.42 -9.78
C PRO A 123 -9.49 19.61 -8.85
N ALA A 124 -9.15 19.46 -7.56
CA ALA A 124 -9.02 20.57 -6.62
C ALA A 124 -7.60 21.19 -6.66
N PRO A 125 -7.39 22.38 -6.06
CA PRO A 125 -6.08 23.04 -6.01
C PRO A 125 -4.97 22.14 -5.46
N PHE A 126 -3.73 22.38 -5.91
CA PHE A 126 -2.53 21.61 -5.52
C PHE A 126 -2.46 21.24 -4.04
N VAL A 127 -2.75 22.21 -3.16
CA VAL A 127 -2.72 22.05 -1.69
C VAL A 127 -3.63 20.93 -1.20
N HIS A 128 -4.75 20.64 -1.87
CA HIS A 128 -5.73 19.63 -1.43
C HIS A 128 -5.26 18.19 -1.62
N TRP A 129 -4.24 17.95 -2.45
CA TRP A 129 -3.77 16.60 -2.74
C TRP A 129 -2.30 16.36 -2.40
N ILE A 130 -1.46 17.40 -2.38
CA ILE A 130 -0.03 17.21 -2.09
C ILE A 130 0.23 16.66 -0.69
N PHE A 131 -0.47 17.14 0.34
CA PHE A 131 -0.26 16.65 1.70
C PHE A 131 -0.82 15.23 1.93
N PRO A 132 -2.03 14.88 1.46
CA PRO A 132 -2.48 13.49 1.51
C PRO A 132 -1.58 12.54 0.72
N PHE A 133 -1.08 12.99 -0.44
CA PHE A 133 -0.10 12.24 -1.25
C PHE A 133 1.21 12.01 -0.48
N LEU A 134 1.82 13.07 0.08
CA LEU A 134 3.06 12.97 0.84
C LEU A 134 2.89 12.08 2.08
N PHE A 135 1.73 12.15 2.74
CA PHE A 135 1.42 11.31 3.89
C PHE A 135 1.54 9.81 3.55
N ILE A 136 0.80 9.34 2.54
CA ILE A 136 0.83 7.92 2.17
C ILE A 136 2.15 7.51 1.51
N PHE A 137 2.75 8.40 0.71
CA PHE A 137 3.99 8.15 0.00
C PHE A 137 5.14 7.94 0.96
N CYS A 138 5.29 8.81 1.96
CA CYS A 138 6.32 8.69 2.98
C CYS A 138 6.13 7.46 3.88
N ILE A 139 4.88 7.09 4.21
CA ILE A 139 4.60 5.84 4.94
C ILE A 139 5.04 4.63 4.11
N SER A 140 4.75 4.62 2.81
CA SER A 140 5.15 3.52 1.93
C SER A 140 6.68 3.43 1.77
N CYS A 141 7.37 4.56 1.64
CA CYS A 141 8.84 4.61 1.62
C CYS A 141 9.45 4.08 2.93
N TYR A 142 8.88 4.47 4.07
CA TYR A 142 9.27 3.93 5.38
C TYR A 142 9.09 2.40 5.41
N GLY A 143 7.95 1.91 4.93
CA GLY A 143 7.64 0.48 4.89
C GLY A 143 8.65 -0.33 4.08
N GLU A 144 9.08 0.18 2.92
CA GLU A 144 10.08 -0.52 2.11
C GLU A 144 11.45 -0.55 2.78
N MET A 145 11.95 0.59 3.26
CA MET A 145 13.22 0.61 4.00
C MET A 145 13.17 -0.25 5.27
N PHE A 146 12.00 -0.38 5.90
CA PHE A 146 11.82 -1.31 7.02
C PHE A 146 11.99 -2.78 6.58
N ASN A 147 11.41 -3.17 5.44
CA ASN A 147 11.61 -4.51 4.87
C ASN A 147 13.09 -4.76 4.55
N GLU A 148 13.75 -3.80 3.90
CA GLU A 148 15.17 -3.88 3.58
C GLU A 148 16.06 -4.03 4.83
N MET A 149 15.77 -3.29 5.91
CA MET A 149 16.53 -3.44 7.16
C MET A 149 16.26 -4.77 7.86
N ARG A 150 15.03 -5.31 7.75
CA ARG A 150 14.68 -6.62 8.32
C ARG A 150 15.43 -7.75 7.64
N ASP A 151 15.53 -7.69 6.32
CA ASP A 151 16.04 -8.78 5.49
C ASP A 151 17.55 -8.59 5.11
N LEU A 152 18.16 -7.52 5.62
CA LEU A 152 19.51 -7.03 5.28
C LEU A 152 20.61 -8.08 5.27
N ASP A 153 20.70 -8.95 6.29
CA ASP A 153 21.77 -9.96 6.37
C ASP A 153 21.68 -10.99 5.23
N GLY A 154 20.45 -11.33 4.82
CA GLY A 154 20.20 -12.20 3.67
C GLY A 154 20.51 -11.50 2.36
N ASP A 155 20.07 -10.26 2.25
CA ASP A 155 20.21 -9.44 1.04
C ASP A 155 21.67 -9.10 0.74
N LEU A 156 22.49 -8.83 1.78
CA LEU A 156 23.93 -8.62 1.65
C LEU A 156 24.65 -9.88 1.15
N LYS A 157 24.26 -11.07 1.62
CA LYS A 157 24.83 -12.35 1.14
C LYS A 157 24.45 -12.64 -0.31
N ALA A 158 23.26 -12.19 -0.73
CA ALA A 158 22.80 -12.27 -2.12
C ALA A 158 23.40 -11.17 -3.02
N GLY A 159 24.19 -10.24 -2.47
CA GLY A 159 24.84 -9.16 -3.23
C GLY A 159 23.87 -8.08 -3.72
N LEU A 160 22.74 -7.89 -3.03
CA LEU A 160 21.78 -6.84 -3.35
C LEU A 160 22.33 -5.45 -2.99
N LYS A 161 21.84 -4.43 -3.68
CA LYS A 161 22.32 -3.04 -3.66
C LYS A 161 21.19 -2.03 -3.46
N HIS A 162 20.14 -2.43 -2.75
CA HIS A 162 19.10 -1.53 -2.26
C HIS A 162 19.67 -0.57 -1.19
N THR A 163 18.85 0.38 -0.74
CA THR A 163 19.20 1.53 0.09
C THR A 163 19.85 1.10 1.39
N ALA A 164 19.23 0.16 2.11
CA ALA A 164 19.78 -0.35 3.37
C ALA A 164 21.13 -1.07 3.19
N ALA A 165 21.31 -1.80 2.09
CA ALA A 165 22.55 -2.48 1.77
C ALA A 165 23.69 -1.50 1.45
N VAL A 166 23.40 -0.42 0.73
CA VAL A 166 24.41 0.57 0.31
C VAL A 166 24.74 1.58 1.41
N LEU A 167 23.74 2.10 2.12
CA LEU A 167 23.93 3.15 3.13
C LEU A 167 24.19 2.62 4.54
N GLY A 168 23.87 1.34 4.77
CA GLY A 168 23.93 0.71 6.08
C GLY A 168 22.80 1.13 7.02
N THR A 169 22.70 0.41 8.13
CA THR A 169 21.57 0.50 9.09
C THR A 169 21.39 1.90 9.70
N LYS A 170 22.49 2.56 10.11
CA LYS A 170 22.41 3.86 10.81
C LYS A 170 21.86 4.98 9.92
N VAL A 171 22.29 5.04 8.65
CA VAL A 171 21.85 6.09 7.72
C VAL A 171 20.42 5.81 7.28
N THR A 172 20.10 4.54 6.97
CA THR A 172 18.76 4.10 6.60
C THR A 172 17.74 4.39 7.70
N ALA A 173 18.08 4.12 8.97
CA ALA A 173 17.22 4.46 10.11
C ALA A 173 16.94 5.98 10.22
N ARG A 174 17.93 6.84 9.90
CA ARG A 174 17.71 8.30 9.86
C ARG A 174 16.79 8.70 8.71
N LEU A 175 16.94 8.09 7.53
CA LEU A 175 16.05 8.32 6.39
C LEU A 175 14.62 7.89 6.70
N MET A 176 14.44 6.74 7.33
CA MET A 176 13.15 6.28 7.82
C MET A 176 12.53 7.25 8.83
N GLY A 177 13.32 7.75 9.78
CA GLY A 177 12.88 8.79 10.71
C GLY A 177 12.42 10.06 9.99
N ALA A 178 13.18 10.51 8.98
CA ALA A 178 12.79 11.66 8.15
C ALA A 178 11.48 11.42 7.40
N MET A 179 11.27 10.22 6.81
CA MET A 179 10.01 9.86 6.17
C MET A 179 8.83 9.90 7.15
N ILE A 180 9.00 9.39 8.37
CA ILE A 180 7.94 9.43 9.39
C ILE A 180 7.63 10.86 9.82
N VAL A 181 8.64 11.71 10.02
CA VAL A 181 8.41 13.13 10.34
C VAL A 181 7.64 13.84 9.23
N LEU A 182 8.05 13.63 7.96
CA LEU A 182 7.34 14.19 6.81
C LEU A 182 5.91 13.65 6.69
N ALA A 183 5.70 12.36 6.94
CA ALA A 183 4.37 11.77 7.00
C ALA A 183 3.53 12.43 8.09
N VAL A 184 4.02 12.55 9.33
CA VAL A 184 3.28 13.16 10.44
C VAL A 184 2.89 14.61 10.12
N ILE A 185 3.83 15.42 9.63
CA ILE A 185 3.54 16.81 9.22
C ILE A 185 2.46 16.82 8.14
N SER A 186 2.59 15.98 7.11
CA SER A 186 1.63 15.90 6.01
C SER A 186 0.26 15.38 6.45
N GLY A 187 0.22 14.47 7.42
CA GLY A 187 -1.00 13.97 8.06
C GLY A 187 -1.71 15.06 8.87
N ILE A 188 -0.96 15.86 9.64
CA ILE A 188 -1.50 17.03 10.37
C ILE A 188 -2.11 18.03 9.40
N MET A 189 -1.40 18.37 8.32
CA MET A 189 -1.90 19.27 7.28
C MET A 189 -3.18 18.72 6.63
N THR A 190 -3.20 17.42 6.32
CA THR A 190 -4.38 16.73 5.77
C THR A 190 -5.58 16.76 6.71
N ALA A 191 -5.36 16.49 7.99
CA ALA A 191 -6.42 16.36 8.98
C ALA A 191 -6.99 17.71 9.45
N PHE A 192 -6.12 18.71 9.71
CA PHE A 192 -6.53 19.93 10.42
C PHE A 192 -6.60 21.17 9.53
N VAL A 193 -5.79 21.23 8.46
CA VAL A 193 -5.77 22.38 7.53
C VAL A 193 -6.67 22.11 6.33
N ILE A 194 -6.44 21.01 5.62
CA ILE A 194 -7.28 20.58 4.48
C ILE A 194 -8.64 20.06 4.98
N ARG A 195 -8.68 19.52 6.20
CA ARG A 195 -9.89 18.94 6.82
C ARG A 195 -10.54 17.89 5.93
N LEU A 196 -9.70 17.02 5.35
CA LEU A 196 -10.15 15.96 4.46
C LEU A 196 -11.10 14.98 5.15
N PHE A 197 -10.92 14.78 6.46
CA PHE A 197 -11.75 13.90 7.27
C PHE A 197 -12.55 14.71 8.28
N ALA A 198 -13.79 14.26 8.54
CA ALA A 198 -14.58 14.79 9.63
C ALA A 198 -13.91 14.46 10.98
N PHE A 199 -13.99 15.40 11.94
CA PHE A 199 -13.32 15.27 13.24
C PHE A 199 -13.69 13.99 14.00
N TRP A 200 -14.94 13.52 13.87
CA TRP A 200 -15.39 12.28 14.48
C TRP A 200 -14.65 11.05 13.97
N VAL A 201 -14.18 11.06 12.70
CA VAL A 201 -13.40 9.97 12.12
C VAL A 201 -12.06 9.86 12.83
N LEU A 202 -11.38 11.00 13.04
CA LEU A 202 -10.10 11.05 13.75
C LEU A 202 -10.25 10.56 15.19
N TRP A 203 -11.31 10.98 15.88
CA TRP A 203 -11.62 10.47 17.22
C TRP A 203 -11.89 8.98 17.24
N LEU A 204 -12.65 8.47 16.29
CA LEU A 204 -12.98 7.06 16.22
C LEU A 204 -11.71 6.22 15.97
N VAL A 205 -10.82 6.66 15.08
CA VAL A 205 -9.51 6.02 14.89
C VAL A 205 -8.74 6.01 16.20
N PHE A 206 -8.62 7.17 16.88
CA PHE A 206 -7.89 7.26 18.14
C PHE A 206 -8.43 6.30 19.21
N VAL A 207 -9.74 6.31 19.45
CA VAL A 207 -10.39 5.45 20.45
C VAL A 207 -10.24 3.96 20.10
N LEU A 208 -10.49 3.58 18.85
CA LEU A 208 -10.34 2.18 18.41
C LEU A 208 -8.89 1.73 18.47
N SER A 209 -7.92 2.58 18.13
CA SER A 209 -6.49 2.28 18.26
C SER A 209 -6.13 2.00 19.71
N LEU A 210 -6.59 2.81 20.67
CA LEU A 210 -6.35 2.54 22.10
C LEU A 210 -6.92 1.19 22.52
N ILE A 211 -8.16 0.88 22.09
CA ILE A 211 -8.81 -0.40 22.39
C ILE A 211 -8.03 -1.58 21.80
N PHE A 212 -7.63 -1.49 20.53
CA PHE A 212 -6.94 -2.58 19.83
C PHE A 212 -5.47 -2.75 20.21
N ILE A 213 -4.84 -1.72 20.76
CA ILE A 213 -3.47 -1.78 21.28
C ILE A 213 -3.44 -2.47 22.66
N LEU A 214 -4.51 -2.42 23.46
CA LEU A 214 -4.54 -3.05 24.80
C LEU A 214 -4.15 -4.55 24.77
N PRO A 215 -4.72 -5.42 23.90
CA PRO A 215 -4.30 -6.82 23.79
C PRO A 215 -2.86 -7.02 23.33
N ALA A 216 -2.31 -6.06 22.56
CA ALA A 216 -0.95 -6.10 22.08
C ALA A 216 0.05 -5.75 23.19
N VAL A 217 -0.23 -4.70 23.97
CA VAL A 217 0.59 -4.29 25.13
C VAL A 217 0.65 -5.40 26.19
N ILE A 218 -0.47 -6.09 26.44
CA ILE A 218 -0.51 -7.23 27.37
C ILE A 218 0.40 -8.37 26.87
N ARG A 219 0.44 -8.64 25.56
CA ARG A 219 1.29 -9.68 24.95
C ARG A 219 2.78 -9.31 24.87
N ILE A 220 3.11 -8.03 24.64
CA ILE A 220 4.50 -7.54 24.56
C ILE A 220 5.24 -7.70 25.89
N ARG A 221 4.54 -7.69 27.03
CA ARG A 221 5.16 -7.99 28.33
C ARG A 221 5.88 -9.34 28.36
N TRP A 222 5.62 -10.24 27.41
CA TRP A 222 6.12 -11.61 27.40
C TRP A 222 7.08 -11.91 26.22
N ASN A 223 7.41 -10.95 25.34
CA ASN A 223 8.26 -11.22 24.16
C ASN A 223 9.18 -10.04 23.79
N GLN A 224 10.51 -10.27 23.67
CA GLN A 224 11.54 -9.22 23.53
C GLN A 224 12.00 -8.93 22.08
N ASN A 225 11.26 -9.35 21.05
CA ASN A 225 11.66 -9.11 19.65
C ASN A 225 11.08 -7.79 19.12
N GLY A 226 11.95 -6.84 18.76
CA GLY A 226 11.56 -5.50 18.25
C GLY A 226 10.68 -5.51 17.00
N ILE A 227 10.81 -6.54 16.15
CA ILE A 227 9.96 -6.72 14.94
C ILE A 227 8.54 -7.12 15.31
N ALA A 228 8.39 -8.08 16.24
CA ALA A 228 7.09 -8.47 16.77
C ALA A 228 6.39 -7.30 17.47
N MET A 229 7.19 -6.39 18.06
CA MET A 229 6.68 -5.18 18.69
C MET A 229 6.08 -4.20 17.67
N GLN A 230 6.68 -4.01 16.49
CA GLN A 230 6.12 -3.10 15.47
C GLN A 230 4.79 -3.61 14.89
N GLU A 231 4.70 -4.89 14.49
CA GLU A 231 3.44 -5.48 14.00
C GLU A 231 2.32 -5.35 15.04
N SER A 232 2.69 -5.50 16.32
CA SER A 232 1.77 -5.39 17.46
C SER A 232 1.14 -4.01 17.62
N PHE A 233 1.75 -2.93 17.09
CA PHE A 233 1.16 -1.58 17.11
C PHE A 233 0.58 -1.16 15.76
N GLN A 234 1.16 -1.60 14.64
CA GLN A 234 0.73 -1.20 13.31
C GLN A 234 -0.65 -1.78 12.94
N LYS A 235 -0.87 -3.09 13.15
CA LYS A 235 -2.14 -3.75 12.79
C LYS A 235 -3.36 -3.17 13.52
N PRO A 236 -3.31 -2.92 14.84
CA PRO A 236 -4.37 -2.20 15.55
C PRO A 236 -4.75 -0.85 14.91
N LEU A 237 -3.76 -0.05 14.50
CA LEU A 237 -3.99 1.24 13.86
C LEU A 237 -4.64 1.06 12.48
N GLU A 238 -4.16 0.12 11.68
CA GLU A 238 -4.76 -0.21 10.37
C GLU A 238 -6.24 -0.62 10.51
N TYR A 239 -6.56 -1.49 11.49
CA TYR A 239 -7.95 -1.91 11.75
C TYR A 239 -8.82 -0.75 12.22
N ALA A 240 -8.33 0.08 13.13
CA ALA A 240 -9.05 1.26 13.61
C ALA A 240 -9.35 2.24 12.46
N ALA A 241 -8.35 2.53 11.62
CA ALA A 241 -8.48 3.37 10.44
C ALA A 241 -9.48 2.79 9.42
N ALA A 242 -9.38 1.49 9.12
CA ALA A 242 -10.27 0.81 8.19
C ALA A 242 -11.73 0.85 8.65
N ILE A 243 -12.00 0.60 9.94
CA ILE A 243 -13.36 0.67 10.50
C ILE A 243 -13.89 2.10 10.46
N ALA A 244 -13.09 3.08 10.88
CA ALA A 244 -13.52 4.47 10.94
C ALA A 244 -13.81 5.06 9.55
N LEU A 245 -12.90 4.85 8.59
CA LEU A 245 -13.07 5.29 7.20
C LEU A 245 -14.18 4.50 6.51
N GLY A 246 -14.24 3.18 6.71
CA GLY A 246 -15.31 2.33 6.17
C GLY A 246 -16.68 2.82 6.63
N ARG A 247 -16.82 3.17 7.92
CA ARG A 247 -18.05 3.78 8.44
C ARG A 247 -18.29 5.16 7.84
N HIS A 248 -17.26 6.00 7.70
CA HIS A 248 -17.40 7.34 7.13
C HIS A 248 -18.02 7.32 5.73
N PHE A 249 -17.57 6.40 4.87
CA PHE A 249 -18.06 6.31 3.49
C PHE A 249 -19.37 5.51 3.35
N SER A 250 -19.61 4.51 4.19
CA SER A 250 -20.82 3.66 4.10
C SER A 250 -22.03 4.20 4.87
N TRP A 251 -21.82 4.95 5.95
CA TRP A 251 -22.89 5.42 6.83
C TRP A 251 -23.92 6.31 6.12
N PRO A 252 -23.55 7.32 5.31
CA PRO A 252 -24.52 8.14 4.59
C PRO A 252 -25.41 7.30 3.67
N TRP A 253 -24.81 6.37 2.92
CA TRP A 253 -25.55 5.46 2.04
C TRP A 253 -26.51 4.54 2.82
N ALA A 254 -26.04 3.95 3.92
CA ALA A 254 -26.87 3.08 4.76
C ALA A 254 -28.07 3.84 5.36
N THR A 255 -27.89 5.09 5.78
CA THR A 255 -28.98 5.93 6.28
C THR A 255 -30.01 6.30 5.23
N GLN A 256 -29.61 6.39 3.96
CA GLN A 256 -30.50 6.76 2.87
C GLN A 256 -31.26 5.57 2.27
N HIS A 257 -30.64 4.38 2.25
CA HIS A 257 -31.18 3.24 1.50
C HIS A 257 -31.56 2.03 2.36
N VAL A 258 -30.90 1.81 3.50
CA VAL A 258 -31.13 0.62 4.33
C VAL A 258 -32.04 0.92 5.52
N LEU A 259 -31.77 2.02 6.23
CA LEU A 259 -32.56 2.40 7.41
C LEU A 259 -34.05 2.67 7.12
N PRO A 260 -34.43 3.35 6.01
CA PRO A 260 -35.84 3.52 5.66
C PRO A 260 -36.54 2.20 5.34
N TRP A 261 -35.83 1.27 4.67
CA TRP A 261 -36.36 -0.06 4.35
C TRP A 261 -36.58 -0.91 5.61
N LEU A 262 -35.62 -0.88 6.56
CA LEU A 262 -35.76 -1.55 7.86
C LEU A 262 -36.87 -0.96 8.73
N ALA A 263 -37.04 0.37 8.70
CA ALA A 263 -38.13 1.05 9.39
C ALA A 263 -39.51 0.68 8.79
N ALA A 264 -39.60 0.59 7.46
CA ALA A 264 -40.81 0.12 6.78
C ALA A 264 -41.12 -1.35 7.10
N PHE A 265 -40.10 -2.21 7.22
CA PHE A 265 -40.28 -3.62 7.61
C PHE A 265 -40.77 -3.77 9.06
N ARG A 266 -40.32 -2.90 9.98
CA ARG A 266 -40.82 -2.87 11.37
C ARG A 266 -42.25 -2.35 11.51
N LEU A 267 -42.79 -1.66 10.50
CA LEU A 267 -44.18 -1.21 10.47
C LEU A 267 -45.13 -2.26 9.86
N LEU A 268 -44.59 -3.35 9.30
CA LEU A 268 -45.32 -4.45 8.66
C LEU A 268 -45.39 -5.72 9.52
N ILE A 269 -44.79 -5.71 10.72
CA ILE A 269 -44.87 -6.77 11.76
C ILE A 269 -45.59 -6.18 12.97
#